data_AF-A0A8T3TX08-F1
#
_entry.id   AF-A0A8T3TX08-F1
#
_cell.length_a   1.000
_cell.length_b   1.000
_cell.length_c   1.000
_cell.angle_alpha   90.00
_cell.angle_beta   90.00
_cell.angle_gamma   90.00
#
_symmetry.space_group_name_H-M   'P 1'
#
loop_
_entity.id
_entity.type
_entity.pdbx_description
1 polymer ?
#
loop_
_entity_poly.entity_id
_entity_poly.type
_entity_poly.pdbx_seq_one_letter_code
_entity_poly.pdbx_strand_id
1 'polypeptide(L)'
;MPRQPALRDELLAMTALELAAADAFFDRCAVDPALDRELERRLGGPTTPLITALAAWEDAPPEGPTLLAVNETNGARLLEIIDHVGWPGLREVGVDGADAAWMLAQHADRANSSRRDWLPLVREAVDTGDADPRHYATLTDRVAAVAGEPQVYGTLALVASDGEVEFPLPVADAGQLEQRRAEIGLPSVRAEAPYLVEGELIPYGPDRGTAPVNQWPMVVEGHVSVEAALEGGVRHVHRVWAVLPGDRRLGRLRALARERGVTIEKVDRELIEELASGRSHGGVLALVGPRRDRTLADVMTEVGERAFVVMLDGIEDPFNFGQAARALYAAGIDALVVRRSWETALGTVTRASAGATELLATATVESADEAATICRMAGLRIACAVRSEDATQLHDTDLSGGLFLLIGGERRGVTRSFVEQADMRVRIDYGRDSAPELGAATSAAIIGFEALRQRRLQTP
;
A
#
# COMPACT_ATOMS: atom_id res chain seq x y z
N MET A 1 -14.28 12.90 -16.75
CA MET A 1 -13.89 12.96 -18.17
C MET A 1 -13.91 11.54 -18.74
N PRO A 2 -14.22 11.37 -20.04
CA PRO A 2 -14.09 10.08 -20.71
C PRO A 2 -12.61 9.68 -20.80
N ARG A 3 -12.35 8.37 -20.88
CA ARG A 3 -11.01 7.84 -21.18
C ARG A 3 -10.49 8.44 -22.50
N GLN A 4 -9.19 8.70 -22.56
CA GLN A 4 -8.50 9.18 -23.76
C GLN A 4 -7.38 8.21 -24.18
N PRO A 5 -7.72 7.08 -24.86
CA PRO A 5 -6.71 6.10 -25.29
C PRO A 5 -5.64 6.70 -26.19
N ALA A 6 -6.01 7.63 -27.08
CA ALA A 6 -5.05 8.30 -27.95
C ALA A 6 -4.02 9.14 -27.17
N LEU A 7 -4.46 9.84 -26.12
CA LEU A 7 -3.56 10.61 -25.25
C LEU A 7 -2.65 9.67 -24.46
N ARG A 8 -3.18 8.56 -23.94
CA ARG A 8 -2.37 7.53 -23.29
C ARG A 8 -1.27 7.01 -24.24
N ASP A 9 -1.64 6.64 -25.46
CA ASP A 9 -0.71 6.10 -26.44
C ASP A 9 0.35 7.13 -26.86
N GLU A 10 -0.03 8.41 -26.95
CA GLU A 10 0.88 9.53 -27.17
C GLU A 10 1.91 9.67 -26.03
N LEU A 11 1.46 9.70 -24.77
CA LEU A 11 2.33 9.76 -23.59
C LEU A 11 3.31 8.59 -23.55
N LEU A 12 2.83 7.36 -23.79
CA LEU A 12 3.67 6.17 -23.83
C LEU A 12 4.71 6.24 -24.96
N ALA A 13 4.34 6.71 -26.14
CA ALA A 13 5.26 6.86 -27.26
C ALA A 13 6.34 7.92 -26.98
N MET A 14 5.96 9.05 -26.36
CA MET A 14 6.90 10.09 -25.93
C MET A 14 7.91 9.55 -24.92
N THR A 15 7.44 8.84 -23.88
CA THR A 15 8.32 8.23 -22.87
C THR A 15 9.24 7.17 -23.47
N ALA A 16 8.72 6.32 -24.36
CA ALA A 16 9.52 5.31 -25.05
C ALA A 16 10.66 5.94 -25.88
N LEU A 17 10.41 7.11 -26.49
CA LEU A 17 11.44 7.85 -27.23
C LEU A 17 12.54 8.39 -26.29
N GLU A 18 12.19 8.89 -25.10
CA GLU A 18 13.20 9.32 -24.11
C GLU A 18 14.05 8.16 -23.62
N LEU A 19 13.41 7.04 -23.27
CA LEU A 19 14.10 5.86 -22.79
C LEU A 19 15.06 5.33 -23.86
N ALA A 20 14.62 5.22 -25.12
CA ALA A 20 15.48 4.78 -26.21
C ALA A 20 16.67 5.74 -26.43
N ALA A 21 16.47 7.05 -26.30
CA ALA A 21 17.55 8.03 -26.41
C ALA A 21 18.52 7.96 -25.22
N ALA A 22 18.02 7.70 -24.01
CA ALA A 22 18.82 7.52 -22.81
C ALA A 22 19.64 6.22 -22.90
N ASP A 23 19.01 5.11 -23.30
CA ASP A 23 19.67 3.82 -23.52
C ASP A 23 20.80 3.95 -24.54
N ALA A 24 20.56 4.61 -25.68
CA ALA A 24 21.61 4.86 -26.67
C ALA A 24 22.81 5.64 -26.10
N PHE A 25 22.55 6.63 -25.24
CA PHE A 25 23.62 7.39 -24.57
C PHE A 25 24.38 6.52 -23.56
N PHE A 26 23.68 5.76 -22.72
CA PHE A 26 24.32 4.89 -21.73
C PHE A 26 25.06 3.71 -22.37
N ASP A 27 24.53 3.11 -23.44
CA ASP A 27 25.21 2.10 -24.23
C ASP A 27 26.53 2.64 -24.81
N ARG A 28 26.52 3.90 -25.26
CA ARG A 28 27.72 4.58 -25.73
C ARG A 28 28.75 4.77 -24.62
N CYS A 29 28.33 5.14 -23.41
CA CYS A 29 29.21 5.23 -22.23
C CYS A 29 29.77 3.85 -21.85
N ALA A 30 28.95 2.81 -21.85
CA ALA A 30 29.33 1.45 -21.46
C ALA A 30 30.46 0.86 -22.32
N VAL A 31 30.55 1.26 -23.60
CA VAL A 31 31.62 0.81 -24.52
C VAL A 31 32.82 1.76 -24.60
N ASP A 32 32.77 2.93 -23.93
CA ASP A 32 33.81 3.96 -23.95
C ASP A 32 34.17 4.41 -22.52
N PRO A 33 35.13 3.74 -21.85
CA PRO A 33 35.48 4.03 -20.46
C PRO A 33 36.01 5.45 -20.21
N ALA A 34 36.45 6.17 -21.25
CA ALA A 34 36.87 7.56 -21.10
C ALA A 34 35.66 8.49 -21.03
N LEU A 35 34.65 8.22 -21.86
CA LEU A 35 33.37 8.92 -21.85
C LEU A 35 32.63 8.67 -20.53
N ASP A 36 32.61 7.44 -20.06
CA ASP A 36 31.96 7.04 -18.80
C ASP A 36 32.52 7.81 -17.60
N ARG A 37 33.85 7.84 -17.44
CA ARG A 37 34.51 8.64 -16.39
C ARG A 37 34.24 10.14 -16.50
N GLU A 38 34.12 10.67 -17.71
CA GLU A 38 33.79 12.07 -17.92
C GLU A 38 32.34 12.37 -17.53
N LEU A 39 31.40 11.45 -17.82
CA LEU A 39 30.02 11.52 -17.35
C LEU A 39 29.97 11.52 -15.81
N GLU A 40 30.64 10.57 -15.16
CA GLU A 40 30.74 10.50 -13.69
C GLU A 40 31.27 11.81 -13.10
N ARG A 41 32.35 12.35 -13.68
CA ARG A 41 32.96 13.62 -13.26
C ARG A 41 31.99 14.80 -13.38
N ARG A 42 31.16 14.81 -14.43
CA ARG A 42 30.18 15.89 -14.70
C ARG A 42 28.93 15.78 -13.85
N LEU A 43 28.47 14.57 -13.57
CA LEU A 43 27.41 14.34 -12.58
C LEU A 43 27.89 14.80 -11.21
N GLY A 44 29.16 14.56 -10.86
CA GLY A 44 29.77 15.11 -9.64
C GLY A 44 29.09 14.65 -8.35
N GLY A 45 28.28 13.59 -8.43
CA GLY A 45 27.43 13.07 -7.35
C GLY A 45 26.00 12.80 -7.83
N PRO A 46 25.15 12.24 -6.94
CA PRO A 46 23.78 11.87 -7.30
C PRO A 46 22.88 13.08 -7.60
N THR A 47 23.24 14.27 -7.14
CA THR A 47 22.33 15.42 -7.09
C THR A 47 22.24 16.19 -8.41
N THR A 48 23.17 16.00 -9.33
CA THR A 48 23.15 16.64 -10.65
C THR A 48 22.34 15.80 -11.63
N PRO A 49 21.23 16.32 -12.20
CA PRO A 49 20.48 15.58 -13.21
C PRO A 49 21.32 15.36 -14.47
N LEU A 50 21.19 14.16 -15.07
CA LEU A 50 21.86 13.81 -16.34
C LEU A 50 21.69 14.90 -17.41
N ILE A 51 20.46 15.38 -17.59
CA ILE A 51 20.12 16.42 -18.57
C ILE A 51 20.86 17.74 -18.30
N THR A 52 21.10 18.08 -17.03
CA THR A 52 21.87 19.28 -16.67
C THR A 52 23.36 19.10 -16.99
N ALA A 53 23.92 17.93 -16.64
CA ALA A 53 25.31 17.59 -16.93
C ALA A 53 25.60 17.56 -18.44
N LEU A 54 24.70 16.96 -19.21
CA LEU A 54 24.77 16.90 -20.68
C LEU A 54 24.68 18.28 -21.33
N ALA A 55 23.76 19.13 -20.87
CA ALA A 55 23.62 20.48 -21.44
C ALA A 55 24.88 21.35 -21.25
N ALA A 56 25.66 21.10 -20.21
CA ALA A 56 26.93 21.77 -19.94
C ALA A 56 28.14 21.10 -20.65
N TRP A 57 27.92 20.06 -21.45
CA TRP A 57 28.96 19.29 -22.12
C TRP A 57 29.03 19.65 -23.61
N GLU A 58 29.84 20.67 -23.93
CA GLU A 58 30.00 21.18 -25.31
C GLU A 58 30.37 20.09 -26.32
N ASP A 59 31.30 19.20 -25.98
CA ASP A 59 31.78 18.10 -26.83
C ASP A 59 31.19 16.73 -26.43
N ALA A 60 29.91 16.70 -26.02
CA ALA A 60 29.22 15.44 -25.73
C ALA A 60 29.13 14.53 -26.97
N PRO A 61 29.12 13.19 -26.81
CA PRO A 61 28.88 12.28 -27.92
C PRO A 61 27.50 12.55 -28.54
N PRO A 62 27.26 12.26 -29.83
CA PRO A 62 26.02 12.63 -30.55
C PRO A 62 24.71 12.19 -29.87
N GLU A 63 24.75 11.09 -29.13
CA GLU A 63 23.64 10.55 -28.33
C GLU A 63 23.21 11.53 -27.21
N GLY A 64 24.14 12.30 -26.63
CA GLY A 64 23.86 13.30 -25.61
C GLY A 64 22.97 14.45 -26.11
N PRO A 65 23.36 15.21 -27.15
CA PRO A 65 22.50 16.20 -27.78
C PRO A 65 21.18 15.64 -28.31
N THR A 66 21.17 14.38 -28.77
CA THR A 66 19.94 13.70 -29.20
C THR A 66 18.96 13.53 -28.03
N LEU A 67 19.44 13.03 -26.89
CA LEU A 67 18.63 12.90 -25.67
C LEU A 67 18.09 14.26 -25.20
N LEU A 68 18.92 15.30 -25.20
CA LEU A 68 18.49 16.66 -24.84
C LEU A 68 17.36 17.16 -25.75
N ALA A 69 17.48 16.98 -27.07
CA ALA A 69 16.47 17.43 -28.03
C ALA A 69 15.14 16.68 -27.88
N VAL A 70 15.19 15.37 -27.59
CA VAL A 70 13.98 14.58 -27.32
C VAL A 70 13.29 15.08 -26.05
N ASN A 71 14.02 15.25 -24.95
CA ASN A 71 13.47 15.75 -23.69
C ASN A 71 12.86 17.15 -23.80
N GLU A 72 13.50 18.05 -24.57
CA GLU A 72 12.95 19.39 -24.82
C GLU A 72 11.64 19.34 -25.61
N THR A 73 11.61 18.55 -26.68
CA THR A 73 10.42 18.37 -27.52
C THR A 73 9.26 17.78 -26.70
N ASN A 74 9.56 16.76 -25.91
CA ASN A 74 8.59 16.11 -25.05
C ASN A 74 8.10 17.00 -23.91
N GLY A 75 8.99 17.75 -23.26
CA GLY A 75 8.64 18.70 -22.21
C GLY A 75 7.71 19.80 -22.74
N ALA A 76 7.98 20.34 -23.93
CA ALA A 76 7.10 21.30 -24.59
C ALA A 76 5.73 20.69 -24.92
N ARG A 77 5.72 19.46 -25.44
CA ARG A 77 4.46 18.76 -25.74
C ARG A 77 3.66 18.42 -24.49
N LEU A 78 4.32 18.02 -23.41
CA LEU A 78 3.67 17.76 -22.12
C LEU A 78 3.04 19.03 -21.55
N LEU A 79 3.70 20.19 -21.69
CA LEU A 79 3.12 21.47 -21.30
C LEU A 79 1.81 21.75 -22.05
N GLU A 80 1.80 21.56 -23.37
CA GLU A 80 0.58 21.72 -24.19
C GLU A 80 -0.53 20.75 -23.73
N ILE A 81 -0.18 19.50 -23.44
CA ILE A 81 -1.13 18.51 -22.91
C ILE A 81 -1.71 19.02 -21.59
N ILE A 82 -0.87 19.43 -20.64
CA ILE A 82 -1.30 19.89 -19.31
C ILE A 82 -2.16 21.15 -19.40
N ASP A 83 -1.82 22.09 -20.28
CA ASP A 83 -2.62 23.30 -20.51
C ASP A 83 -4.03 23.00 -21.05
N HIS A 84 -4.20 21.86 -21.72
CA HIS A 84 -5.48 21.44 -22.31
C HIS A 84 -6.32 20.53 -21.40
N VAL A 85 -5.70 19.58 -20.71
CA VAL A 85 -6.44 18.54 -19.94
C VAL A 85 -6.19 18.59 -18.43
N GLY A 86 -5.26 19.41 -17.96
CA GLY A 86 -4.74 19.32 -16.59
C GLY A 86 -3.72 18.19 -16.45
N TRP A 87 -3.48 17.70 -15.23
CA TRP A 87 -2.56 16.57 -15.03
C TRP A 87 -3.16 15.27 -15.62
N PRO A 88 -2.46 14.56 -16.54
CA PRO A 88 -2.97 13.32 -17.11
C PRO A 88 -2.97 12.18 -16.08
N GLY A 89 -4.10 11.98 -15.41
CA GLY A 89 -4.28 11.00 -14.33
C GLY A 89 -4.89 9.66 -14.76
N LEU A 90 -4.98 8.74 -13.80
CA LEU A 90 -5.49 7.37 -13.92
C LEU A 90 -6.81 7.29 -14.69
N ARG A 91 -7.77 8.14 -14.34
CA ARG A 91 -9.10 8.11 -14.95
C ARG A 91 -9.06 8.35 -16.46
N GLU A 92 -8.16 9.21 -16.92
CA GLU A 92 -8.09 9.65 -18.30
C GLU A 92 -7.18 8.74 -19.13
N VAL A 93 -5.96 8.51 -18.63
CA VAL A 93 -4.88 7.86 -19.38
C VAL A 93 -4.46 6.51 -18.80
N GLY A 94 -5.06 6.06 -17.69
CA GLY A 94 -4.72 4.78 -17.07
C GLY A 94 -3.47 4.85 -16.21
N VAL A 95 -3.15 3.74 -15.57
CA VAL A 95 -1.99 3.62 -14.66
C VAL A 95 -0.69 3.95 -15.41
N ASP A 96 -0.50 3.32 -16.56
CA ASP A 96 0.71 3.44 -17.37
C ASP A 96 0.83 4.80 -18.09
N GLY A 97 -0.28 5.37 -18.55
CA GLY A 97 -0.30 6.72 -19.07
C GLY A 97 0.03 7.78 -17.99
N ALA A 98 -0.48 7.60 -16.77
CA ALA A 98 -0.17 8.50 -15.66
C ALA A 98 1.31 8.40 -15.24
N ASP A 99 1.85 7.17 -15.22
CA ASP A 99 3.29 6.93 -15.03
C ASP A 99 4.14 7.58 -16.13
N ALA A 100 3.71 7.48 -17.39
CA ALA A 100 4.38 8.11 -18.52
C ALA A 100 4.40 9.64 -18.39
N ALA A 101 3.26 10.27 -18.06
CA ALA A 101 3.18 11.71 -17.81
C ALA A 101 4.13 12.16 -16.68
N TRP A 102 4.16 11.41 -15.57
CA TRP A 102 5.10 11.68 -14.48
C TRP A 102 6.57 11.53 -14.92
N MET A 103 6.91 10.49 -15.68
CA MET A 103 8.28 10.26 -16.15
C MET A 103 8.76 11.43 -17.02
N LEU A 104 7.92 11.85 -17.97
CA LEU A 104 8.20 13.01 -18.81
C LEU A 104 8.38 14.27 -17.95
N ALA A 105 7.57 14.46 -16.91
CA ALA A 105 7.69 15.61 -16.01
C ALA A 105 8.98 15.60 -15.16
N GLN A 106 9.48 14.43 -14.77
CA GLN A 106 10.76 14.30 -14.07
C GLN A 106 11.91 14.82 -14.94
N HIS A 107 11.86 14.58 -16.24
CA HIS A 107 12.89 14.98 -17.19
C HIS A 107 12.67 16.38 -17.78
N ALA A 108 11.43 16.87 -17.75
CA ALA A 108 11.06 18.17 -18.30
C ALA A 108 11.72 19.35 -17.60
N ASP A 109 12.22 20.28 -18.42
CA ASP A 109 12.83 21.55 -18.02
C ASP A 109 14.22 21.42 -17.34
N ARG A 110 15.17 22.20 -17.83
CA ARG A 110 16.54 22.31 -17.31
C ARG A 110 16.62 23.15 -16.03
N ALA A 111 15.62 24.00 -15.75
CA ALA A 111 15.68 25.05 -14.72
C ALA A 111 14.48 25.10 -13.76
N ASN A 112 13.75 23.99 -13.59
CA ASN A 112 12.63 23.81 -12.63
C ASN A 112 11.37 24.66 -12.83
N SER A 113 11.32 25.62 -13.75
CA SER A 113 10.15 26.48 -13.95
C SER A 113 8.87 25.69 -14.20
N SER A 114 8.86 24.82 -15.21
CA SER A 114 7.67 24.01 -15.53
C SER A 114 7.34 23.00 -14.43
N ARG A 115 8.35 22.34 -13.84
CA ARG A 115 8.13 21.37 -12.77
C ARG A 115 7.40 22.01 -11.57
N ARG A 116 7.81 23.21 -11.18
CA ARG A 116 7.19 23.95 -10.07
C ARG A 116 5.73 24.29 -10.35
N ASP A 117 5.43 24.69 -11.57
CA ASP A 117 4.07 25.04 -12.00
C ASP A 117 3.15 23.80 -12.02
N TRP A 118 3.71 22.61 -12.25
CA TRP A 118 2.93 21.36 -12.25
C TRP A 118 2.73 20.74 -10.87
N LEU A 119 3.58 21.02 -9.88
CA LEU A 119 3.47 20.43 -8.53
C LEU A 119 2.06 20.54 -7.92
N PRO A 120 1.34 21.69 -7.99
CA PRO A 120 -0.03 21.78 -7.49
C PRO A 120 -1.01 20.84 -8.21
N LEU A 121 -0.83 20.62 -9.52
CA LEU A 121 -1.68 19.74 -10.33
C LEU A 121 -1.43 18.27 -9.98
N VAL A 122 -0.16 17.87 -9.84
CA VAL A 122 0.18 16.51 -9.39
C VAL A 122 -0.35 16.27 -7.98
N ARG A 123 -0.26 17.28 -7.10
CA ARG A 123 -0.77 17.20 -5.73
C ARG A 123 -2.28 16.94 -5.71
N GLU A 124 -3.04 17.70 -6.50
CA GLU A 124 -4.50 17.52 -6.63
C GLU A 124 -4.85 16.13 -7.17
N ALA A 125 -4.08 15.63 -8.16
CA ALA A 125 -4.26 14.29 -8.69
C ALA A 125 -4.01 13.21 -7.62
N VAL A 126 -2.97 13.36 -6.79
CA VAL A 126 -2.71 12.45 -5.66
C VAL A 126 -3.82 12.52 -4.61
N ASP A 127 -4.24 13.72 -4.20
CA ASP A 127 -5.27 13.90 -3.18
C ASP A 127 -6.62 13.28 -3.60
N THR A 128 -6.90 13.24 -4.91
CA THR A 128 -8.10 12.63 -5.50
C THR A 128 -7.94 11.16 -5.88
N GLY A 129 -6.75 10.57 -5.64
CA GLY A 129 -6.41 9.18 -5.97
C GLY A 129 -6.18 8.92 -7.47
N ASP A 130 -6.07 9.97 -8.28
CA ASP A 130 -5.90 9.93 -9.72
C ASP A 130 -4.42 9.93 -10.17
N ALA A 131 -3.48 10.13 -9.24
CA ALA A 131 -2.05 9.90 -9.45
C ALA A 131 -1.42 9.16 -8.26
N ASP A 132 -0.27 8.53 -8.49
CA ASP A 132 0.48 7.85 -7.45
C ASP A 132 1.12 8.87 -6.50
N PRO A 133 1.02 8.72 -5.16
CA PRO A 133 1.74 9.56 -4.20
C PRO A 133 3.23 9.75 -4.48
N ARG A 134 3.87 8.72 -5.04
CA ARG A 134 5.28 8.72 -5.43
C ARG A 134 5.54 9.74 -6.53
N HIS A 135 4.58 9.97 -7.42
CA HIS A 135 4.71 10.96 -8.49
C HIS A 135 4.96 12.35 -7.92
N TYR A 136 4.12 12.76 -6.97
CA TYR A 136 4.23 14.06 -6.31
C TYR A 136 5.51 14.18 -5.47
N ALA A 137 5.79 13.16 -4.64
CA ALA A 137 6.93 13.21 -3.72
C ALA A 137 8.28 13.27 -4.44
N THR A 138 8.47 12.43 -5.45
CA THR A 138 9.72 12.38 -6.22
C THR A 138 9.91 13.64 -7.05
N LEU A 139 8.84 14.20 -7.63
CA LEU A 139 8.91 15.47 -8.36
C LEU A 139 9.23 16.64 -7.42
N THR A 140 8.63 16.65 -6.22
CA THR A 140 8.90 17.67 -5.19
C THR A 140 10.36 17.65 -4.77
N ASP A 141 10.89 16.48 -4.41
CA ASP A 141 12.28 16.35 -3.98
C ASP A 141 13.27 16.57 -5.13
N ARG A 142 12.90 16.23 -6.37
CA ARG A 142 13.69 16.58 -7.56
C ARG A 142 13.78 18.10 -7.75
N VAL A 143 12.67 18.82 -7.61
CA VAL A 143 12.64 20.29 -7.66
C VAL A 143 13.53 20.88 -6.57
N ALA A 144 13.41 20.39 -5.33
CA ALA A 144 14.23 20.84 -4.21
C ALA A 144 15.73 20.60 -4.46
N ALA A 145 16.09 19.39 -4.90
CA ALA A 145 17.47 19.01 -5.19
C ALA A 145 18.14 19.92 -6.23
N VAL A 146 17.45 20.19 -7.35
CA VAL A 146 17.95 21.09 -8.40
C VAL A 146 18.07 22.54 -7.92
N ALA A 147 17.23 22.95 -6.96
CA ALA A 147 17.29 24.27 -6.33
C ALA A 147 18.34 24.37 -5.21
N GLY A 148 19.00 23.28 -4.83
CA GLY A 148 19.91 23.23 -3.67
C GLY A 148 19.18 23.33 -2.32
N GLU A 149 17.88 22.98 -2.30
CA GLU A 149 17.02 23.01 -1.13
C GLU A 149 16.91 21.61 -0.48
N PRO A 150 16.65 21.52 0.83
CA PRO A 150 16.41 20.23 1.48
C PRO A 150 15.18 19.50 0.94
N GLN A 151 15.24 18.17 0.91
CA GLN A 151 14.15 17.28 0.50
C GLN A 151 12.96 17.39 1.47
N VAL A 152 11.74 17.25 0.96
CA VAL A 152 10.51 17.24 1.75
C VAL A 152 10.13 15.82 2.16
N TYR A 153 10.28 14.86 1.24
CA TYR A 153 9.82 13.47 1.39
C TYR A 153 10.94 12.44 1.46
N GLY A 154 12.20 12.86 1.26
CA GLY A 154 13.38 12.01 1.39
C GLY A 154 13.43 10.89 0.33
N THR A 155 12.91 11.15 -0.87
CA THR A 155 12.87 10.17 -1.97
C THR A 155 14.21 9.97 -2.67
N LEU A 156 15.16 10.87 -2.46
CA LEU A 156 16.54 10.74 -2.94
C LEU A 156 17.39 10.15 -1.81
N ALA A 157 17.04 8.94 -1.40
CA ALA A 157 17.73 8.17 -0.37
C ALA A 157 18.48 7.00 -1.01
N LEU A 158 19.60 6.61 -0.39
CA LEU A 158 20.41 5.46 -0.79
C LEU A 158 20.42 4.45 0.36
N VAL A 159 20.74 3.20 0.05
CA VAL A 159 21.03 2.18 1.06
C VAL A 159 22.52 1.89 1.05
N ALA A 160 23.15 2.06 2.20
CA ALA A 160 24.56 1.73 2.39
C ALA A 160 24.76 0.20 2.45
N SER A 161 26.00 -0.24 2.30
CA SER A 161 26.36 -1.67 2.32
C SER A 161 26.01 -2.41 3.62
N ASP A 162 25.76 -1.69 4.72
CA ASP A 162 25.30 -2.24 6.01
C ASP A 162 23.76 -2.28 6.13
N GLY A 163 23.03 -1.82 5.12
CA GLY A 163 21.56 -1.77 5.07
C GLY A 163 20.95 -0.50 5.65
N GLU A 164 21.75 0.45 6.13
CA GLU A 164 21.26 1.72 6.64
C GLU A 164 20.87 2.67 5.51
N VAL A 165 19.85 3.49 5.75
CA VAL A 165 19.39 4.50 4.77
C VAL A 165 20.18 5.78 4.94
N GLU A 166 20.81 6.23 3.86
CA GLU A 166 21.54 7.48 3.79
C GLU A 166 20.79 8.50 2.92
N PHE A 167 20.83 9.77 3.32
CA PHE A 167 20.29 10.88 2.55
C PHE A 167 21.44 11.75 2.02
N PRO A 168 21.84 11.59 0.74
CA PRO A 168 22.88 12.44 0.14
C PRO A 168 22.55 13.94 0.16
N LEU A 169 21.25 14.26 0.23
CA LEU A 169 20.73 15.62 0.39
C LEU A 169 19.99 15.75 1.72
N PRO A 170 20.11 16.89 2.43
CA PRO A 170 19.43 17.09 3.69
C PRO A 170 17.92 16.97 3.53
N VAL A 171 17.24 16.46 4.56
CA VAL A 171 15.78 16.41 4.63
C VAL A 171 15.29 17.56 5.53
N ALA A 172 14.33 18.34 5.04
CA ALA A 172 13.66 19.37 5.81
C ALA A 172 12.93 18.73 7.00
N ASP A 173 13.22 19.16 8.23
CA ASP A 173 12.58 18.66 9.45
C ASP A 173 12.42 17.13 9.48
N ALA A 174 13.55 16.42 9.62
CA ALA A 174 13.61 14.96 9.61
C ALA A 174 12.72 14.31 10.69
N GLY A 175 12.42 15.01 11.79
CA GLY A 175 11.53 14.51 12.84
C GLY A 175 10.06 14.40 12.42
N GLN A 176 9.69 15.05 11.32
CA GLN A 176 8.34 15.03 10.74
C GLN A 176 8.28 14.28 9.40
N LEU A 177 9.39 13.70 8.94
CA LEU A 177 9.49 13.03 7.65
C LEU A 177 8.45 11.91 7.50
N GLU A 178 8.42 11.00 8.47
CA GLU A 178 7.51 9.84 8.45
C GLU A 178 6.04 10.25 8.46
N GLN A 179 5.71 11.29 9.23
CA GLN A 179 4.36 11.84 9.25
C GLN A 179 3.97 12.43 7.88
N ARG A 180 4.82 13.27 7.29
CA ARG A 180 4.56 13.87 5.95
C ARG A 180 4.41 12.81 4.88
N ARG A 181 5.22 11.75 4.93
CA ARG A 181 5.13 10.60 4.02
C ARG A 181 3.78 9.89 4.18
N ALA A 182 3.39 9.56 5.41
CA ALA A 182 2.11 8.92 5.69
C ALA A 182 0.90 9.78 5.26
N GLU A 183 0.96 11.11 5.40
CA GLU A 183 -0.13 12.02 5.03
C GLU A 183 -0.51 11.98 3.54
N ILE A 184 0.46 11.72 2.66
CA ILE A 184 0.20 11.56 1.22
C ILE A 184 0.08 10.09 0.79
N GLY A 185 0.19 9.14 1.74
CA GLY A 185 0.11 7.72 1.46
C GLY A 185 1.41 7.09 0.96
N LEU A 186 2.57 7.61 1.38
CA LEU A 186 3.86 6.94 1.22
C LEU A 186 4.16 6.00 2.40
N PRO A 187 4.91 4.91 2.18
CA PRO A 187 5.40 4.08 3.27
C PRO A 187 6.49 4.81 4.04
N SER A 188 6.87 4.26 5.19
CA SER A 188 8.05 4.77 5.89
C SER A 188 9.32 4.58 5.07
N VAL A 189 10.34 5.40 5.33
CA VAL A 189 11.64 5.25 4.66
C VAL A 189 12.21 3.86 4.91
N ARG A 190 12.10 3.37 6.15
CA ARG A 190 12.55 2.03 6.51
C ARG A 190 11.81 0.93 5.73
N ALA A 191 10.52 1.09 5.48
CA ALA A 191 9.76 0.11 4.72
C ALA A 191 10.08 0.16 3.22
N GLU A 192 10.54 1.32 2.72
CA GLU A 192 10.99 1.52 1.35
C GLU A 192 12.43 1.03 1.11
N ALA A 193 13.27 1.03 2.15
CA ALA A 193 14.70 0.68 2.07
C ALA A 193 15.02 -0.61 1.29
N PRO A 194 14.28 -1.73 1.43
CA PRO A 194 14.55 -2.95 0.66
C PRO A 194 14.38 -2.82 -0.86
N TYR A 195 13.78 -1.71 -1.32
CA TYR A 195 13.47 -1.44 -2.73
C TYR A 195 14.29 -0.30 -3.32
N LEU A 196 15.18 0.32 -2.53
CA LEU A 196 16.12 1.32 -3.02
C LEU A 196 17.32 0.63 -3.67
N VAL A 197 17.79 1.19 -4.79
CA VAL A 197 18.96 0.66 -5.52
C VAL A 197 20.23 1.31 -4.97
N GLU A 198 21.27 0.51 -4.71
CA GLU A 198 22.58 1.00 -4.27
C GLU A 198 23.17 1.96 -5.32
N GLY A 199 23.41 3.22 -4.94
CA GLY A 199 24.11 4.20 -5.78
C GLY A 199 23.29 4.85 -6.91
N GLU A 200 22.03 4.47 -7.13
CA GLU A 200 21.19 5.06 -8.18
C GLU A 200 19.94 5.76 -7.62
N LEU A 201 19.70 6.98 -8.09
CA LEU A 201 18.46 7.73 -7.81
C LEU A 201 17.32 7.27 -8.74
N ILE A 202 17.10 5.96 -8.87
CA ILE A 202 15.91 5.47 -9.54
C ILE A 202 14.81 5.37 -8.49
N PRO A 203 13.74 6.16 -8.60
CA PRO A 203 12.57 5.92 -7.80
C PRO A 203 11.95 4.61 -8.31
N TYR A 204 12.20 3.52 -7.56
CA TYR A 204 11.50 2.23 -7.58
C TYR A 204 11.96 1.14 -8.58
N GLY A 205 13.18 1.23 -9.12
CA GLY A 205 13.74 0.21 -10.02
C GLY A 205 12.93 -0.01 -11.32
N PRO A 206 13.31 -0.99 -12.16
CA PRO A 206 12.61 -1.31 -13.41
C PRO A 206 11.24 -1.99 -13.18
N ASP A 207 11.04 -2.63 -12.02
CA ASP A 207 9.81 -3.35 -11.66
C ASP A 207 9.06 -2.64 -10.51
N ARG A 208 8.46 -1.49 -10.82
CA ARG A 208 7.59 -0.71 -9.92
C ARG A 208 6.50 -1.51 -9.20
N GLY A 209 6.10 -2.66 -9.75
CA GLY A 209 5.09 -3.57 -9.20
C GLY A 209 5.59 -4.51 -8.10
N THR A 210 6.89 -4.54 -7.81
CA THR A 210 7.48 -5.43 -6.78
C THR A 210 7.59 -4.80 -5.40
N ALA A 211 7.42 -3.47 -5.27
CA ALA A 211 7.34 -2.79 -3.98
C ALA A 211 5.93 -2.99 -3.38
N PRO A 212 5.75 -3.91 -2.41
CA PRO A 212 4.44 -4.28 -1.87
C PRO A 212 3.87 -3.20 -0.94
N VAL A 213 4.67 -2.17 -0.62
CA VAL A 213 4.35 -1.19 0.40
C VAL A 213 3.50 -0.02 -0.13
N ASN A 214 3.34 0.10 -1.46
CA ASN A 214 2.57 1.17 -2.12
C ASN A 214 1.98 0.73 -3.47
N GLN A 215 1.03 -0.22 -3.45
CA GLN A 215 0.33 -0.62 -4.67
C GLN A 215 -0.66 0.45 -5.12
N TRP A 216 -0.25 1.39 -5.96
CA TRP A 216 -1.20 2.30 -6.60
C TRP A 216 -1.66 1.75 -7.96
N PRO A 217 -2.96 1.84 -8.31
CA PRO A 217 -4.05 2.30 -7.45
C PRO A 217 -4.47 1.22 -6.44
N MET A 218 -4.73 1.64 -5.20
CA MET A 218 -5.35 0.76 -4.20
C MET A 218 -6.86 0.81 -4.35
N VAL A 219 -7.48 -0.37 -4.45
CA VAL A 219 -8.92 -0.47 -4.71
C VAL A 219 -9.64 -1.41 -3.76
N VAL A 220 -10.83 -1.00 -3.33
CA VAL A 220 -11.81 -1.85 -2.66
C VAL A 220 -12.96 -2.11 -3.61
N GLU A 221 -13.26 -3.37 -3.87
CA GLU A 221 -14.26 -3.78 -4.86
C GLU A 221 -15.52 -4.38 -4.22
N GLY A 222 -16.67 -4.12 -4.85
CA GLY A 222 -17.96 -4.60 -4.38
C GLY A 222 -18.61 -3.66 -3.37
N HIS A 223 -19.89 -3.36 -3.57
CA HIS A 223 -20.61 -2.37 -2.77
C HIS A 223 -20.60 -2.66 -1.26
N VAL A 224 -20.63 -3.92 -0.81
CA VAL A 224 -20.55 -4.28 0.62
C VAL A 224 -19.19 -3.89 1.20
N SER A 225 -18.10 -4.21 0.49
CA SER A 225 -16.75 -3.87 0.92
C SER A 225 -16.52 -2.36 0.91
N VAL A 226 -17.06 -1.66 -0.10
CA VAL A 226 -16.96 -0.19 -0.18
C VAL A 226 -17.77 0.49 0.91
N GLU A 227 -18.97 0.00 1.22
CA GLU A 227 -19.75 0.45 2.38
C GLU A 227 -18.95 0.28 3.67
N ALA A 228 -18.32 -0.88 3.87
CA ALA A 228 -17.49 -1.15 5.03
C ALA A 228 -16.26 -0.24 5.12
N ALA A 229 -15.58 0.06 4.00
CA ALA A 229 -14.46 1.00 3.96
C ALA A 229 -14.90 2.43 4.34
N LEU A 230 -16.05 2.87 3.80
CA LEU A 230 -16.65 4.15 4.15
C LEU A 230 -17.13 4.19 5.60
N GLU A 231 -17.59 3.10 6.18
CA GLU A 231 -18.08 3.05 7.56
C GLU A 231 -16.94 2.96 8.58
N GLY A 232 -15.97 2.07 8.34
CA GLY A 232 -14.88 1.81 9.27
C GLY A 232 -13.89 2.97 9.42
N GLY A 233 -13.65 3.74 8.35
CA GLY A 233 -12.76 4.92 8.41
C GLY A 233 -11.29 4.59 8.74
N VAL A 234 -10.89 3.33 8.57
CA VAL A 234 -9.51 2.85 8.81
C VAL A 234 -8.55 3.23 7.67
N ARG A 235 -9.08 3.74 6.56
CA ARG A 235 -8.32 4.29 5.44
C ARG A 235 -9.07 5.47 4.83
N HIS A 236 -8.35 6.30 4.09
CA HIS A 236 -8.96 7.37 3.30
C HIS A 236 -9.65 6.77 2.07
N VAL A 237 -10.89 7.20 1.79
CA VAL A 237 -11.60 6.85 0.56
C VAL A 237 -11.60 8.09 -0.32
N HIS A 238 -10.81 8.10 -1.38
CA HIS A 238 -10.71 9.26 -2.26
C HIS A 238 -12.03 9.46 -3.00
N ARG A 239 -12.45 8.43 -3.74
CA ARG A 239 -13.62 8.47 -4.63
C ARG A 239 -14.25 7.09 -4.78
N VAL A 240 -15.54 7.05 -5.06
CA VAL A 240 -16.27 5.83 -5.40
C VAL A 240 -16.69 5.88 -6.87
N TRP A 241 -16.46 4.80 -7.59
CA TRP A 241 -16.87 4.61 -8.96
C TRP A 241 -17.97 3.56 -9.05
N ALA A 242 -18.99 3.85 -9.86
CA ALA A 242 -20.07 2.92 -10.11
C ALA A 242 -20.55 3.00 -11.56
N VAL A 243 -20.92 1.84 -12.13
CA VAL A 243 -21.55 1.81 -13.48
C VAL A 243 -22.92 2.47 -13.47
N LEU A 244 -23.68 2.23 -12.40
CA LEU A 244 -25.03 2.78 -12.19
C LEU A 244 -25.12 3.41 -10.78
N PRO A 245 -24.59 4.63 -10.56
CA PRO A 245 -24.66 5.30 -9.25
C PRO A 245 -26.09 5.47 -8.72
N GLY A 246 -27.08 5.51 -9.62
CA GLY A 246 -28.50 5.63 -9.30
C GLY A 246 -29.18 4.34 -8.81
N ASP A 247 -28.53 3.18 -8.88
CA ASP A 247 -29.13 1.89 -8.53
C ASP A 247 -29.69 1.90 -7.09
N ARG A 248 -30.91 1.39 -6.91
CA ARG A 248 -31.58 1.29 -5.61
C ARG A 248 -30.80 0.46 -4.61
N ARG A 249 -30.05 -0.54 -5.06
CA ARG A 249 -29.19 -1.39 -4.22
C ARG A 249 -28.08 -0.60 -3.54
N LEU A 250 -27.64 0.51 -4.14
CA LEU A 250 -26.60 1.40 -3.61
C LEU A 250 -27.15 2.48 -2.66
N GLY A 251 -28.37 2.29 -2.14
CA GLY A 251 -29.02 3.25 -1.23
C GLY A 251 -28.18 3.58 0.00
N ARG A 252 -27.67 2.54 0.69
CA ARG A 252 -26.81 2.71 1.87
C ARG A 252 -25.45 3.28 1.49
N LEU A 253 -24.79 2.74 0.48
CA LEU A 253 -23.55 3.29 -0.08
C LEU A 253 -23.62 4.81 -0.35
N ARG A 254 -24.69 5.29 -1.01
CA ARG A 254 -24.87 6.74 -1.26
C ARG A 254 -25.03 7.55 0.01
N ALA A 255 -25.72 7.01 1.01
CA ALA A 255 -25.91 7.69 2.29
C ALA A 255 -24.56 7.85 3.01
N LEU A 256 -23.77 6.76 3.09
CA LEU A 256 -22.43 6.76 3.68
C LEU A 256 -21.47 7.68 2.92
N ALA A 257 -21.46 7.62 1.59
CA ALA A 257 -20.60 8.47 0.77
C ALA A 257 -20.89 9.96 1.01
N ARG A 258 -22.17 10.34 1.09
CA ARG A 258 -22.57 11.72 1.42
C ARG A 258 -22.16 12.13 2.84
N GLU A 259 -22.29 11.23 3.82
CA GLU A 259 -21.86 11.48 5.21
C GLU A 259 -20.34 11.72 5.29
N ARG A 260 -19.57 10.98 4.50
CA ARG A 260 -18.10 11.09 4.44
C ARG A 260 -17.57 12.13 3.45
N GLY A 261 -18.45 12.86 2.75
CA GLY A 261 -18.05 13.84 1.74
C GLY A 261 -17.41 13.23 0.49
N VAL A 262 -17.62 11.94 0.23
CA VAL A 262 -17.04 11.21 -0.89
C VAL A 262 -18.00 11.22 -2.09
N THR A 263 -17.48 11.56 -3.26
CA THR A 263 -18.27 11.58 -4.50
C THR A 263 -18.40 10.18 -5.09
N ILE A 264 -19.63 9.80 -5.50
CA ILE A 264 -19.87 8.61 -6.30
C ILE A 264 -20.02 9.02 -7.76
N GLU A 265 -19.11 8.55 -8.60
CA GLU A 265 -19.06 8.92 -10.00
C GLU A 265 -19.43 7.77 -10.93
N LYS A 266 -20.09 8.15 -12.03
CA LYS A 266 -20.37 7.22 -13.11
C LYS A 266 -19.09 6.97 -13.91
N VAL A 267 -18.75 5.70 -14.10
CA VAL A 267 -17.68 5.26 -15.00
C VAL A 267 -18.14 4.08 -15.83
N ASP A 268 -17.39 3.78 -16.89
CA ASP A 268 -17.62 2.61 -17.72
C ASP A 268 -17.18 1.33 -17.00
N ARG A 269 -17.77 0.21 -17.40
CA ARG A 269 -17.54 -1.09 -16.75
C ARG A 269 -16.09 -1.55 -16.92
N GLU A 270 -15.54 -1.27 -18.08
CA GLU A 270 -14.20 -1.63 -18.53
C GLU A 270 -13.14 -1.05 -17.59
N LEU A 271 -13.31 0.21 -17.15
CA LEU A 271 -12.42 0.85 -16.18
C LEU A 271 -12.44 0.14 -14.81
N ILE A 272 -13.61 -0.33 -14.37
CA ILE A 272 -13.70 -1.09 -13.12
C ILE A 272 -13.05 -2.47 -13.29
N GLU A 273 -13.27 -3.13 -14.43
CA GLU A 273 -12.72 -4.46 -14.71
C GLU A 273 -11.20 -4.45 -14.91
N GLU A 274 -10.62 -3.33 -15.35
CA GLU A 274 -9.17 -3.10 -15.42
C GLU A 274 -8.51 -3.05 -14.04
N LEU A 275 -9.18 -2.48 -13.04
CA LEU A 275 -8.63 -2.31 -11.69
C LEU A 275 -9.04 -3.41 -10.72
N ALA A 276 -10.19 -4.06 -10.94
CA ALA A 276 -10.69 -5.11 -10.06
C ALA A 276 -9.88 -6.39 -10.21
N SER A 277 -9.72 -7.10 -9.09
CA SER A 277 -9.02 -8.39 -9.02
C SER A 277 -9.85 -9.57 -9.54
N GLY A 278 -11.12 -9.35 -9.91
CA GLY A 278 -12.04 -10.37 -10.40
C GLY A 278 -13.29 -9.78 -11.04
N ARG A 279 -14.33 -10.60 -11.27
CA ARG A 279 -15.59 -10.18 -11.94
C ARG A 279 -16.79 -9.97 -11.01
N SER A 280 -16.59 -10.15 -9.71
CA SER A 280 -17.64 -10.10 -8.68
C SER A 280 -17.78 -8.73 -8.01
N HIS A 281 -17.11 -7.69 -8.53
CA HIS A 281 -17.17 -6.30 -8.07
C HIS A 281 -18.57 -5.65 -8.18
N GLY A 282 -19.51 -6.25 -8.93
CA GLY A 282 -20.89 -5.77 -9.01
C GLY A 282 -21.03 -4.36 -9.61
N GLY A 283 -20.01 -3.90 -10.34
CA GLY A 283 -19.97 -2.58 -10.96
C GLY A 283 -19.74 -1.42 -9.97
N VAL A 284 -19.15 -1.70 -8.80
CA VAL A 284 -18.77 -0.69 -7.79
C VAL A 284 -17.33 -0.92 -7.33
N LEU A 285 -16.57 0.16 -7.24
CA LEU A 285 -15.18 0.19 -6.80
C LEU A 285 -14.91 1.49 -6.05
N ALA A 286 -14.03 1.48 -5.06
CA ALA A 286 -13.54 2.67 -4.42
C ALA A 286 -12.02 2.77 -4.56
N LEU A 287 -11.54 3.96 -4.93
CA LEU A 287 -10.14 4.33 -4.84
C LEU A 287 -9.84 4.72 -3.39
N VAL A 288 -8.87 4.06 -2.79
CA VAL A 288 -8.55 4.23 -1.38
C VAL A 288 -7.07 4.52 -1.18
N GLY A 289 -6.73 5.12 -0.05
CA GLY A 289 -5.35 5.21 0.43
C GLY A 289 -4.94 3.94 1.19
N PRO A 290 -3.69 3.92 1.68
CA PRO A 290 -3.24 2.86 2.57
C PRO A 290 -4.07 2.86 3.86
N ARG A 291 -4.15 1.68 4.49
CA ARG A 291 -4.70 1.56 5.83
C ARG A 291 -3.83 2.34 6.81
N ARG A 292 -4.48 2.97 7.79
CA ARG A 292 -3.80 3.55 8.93
C ARG A 292 -3.28 2.41 9.81
N ASP A 293 -1.97 2.31 9.89
CA ASP A 293 -1.33 1.39 10.82
C ASP A 293 -1.65 1.77 12.26
N ARG A 294 -1.86 0.76 13.09
CA ARG A 294 -2.11 0.91 14.52
C ARG A 294 -1.19 -0.02 15.28
N THR A 295 -0.57 0.49 16.34
CA THR A 295 0.15 -0.38 17.27
C THR A 295 -0.85 -1.19 18.09
N LEU A 296 -0.44 -2.38 18.53
CA LEU A 296 -1.28 -3.17 19.43
C LEU A 296 -1.51 -2.45 20.76
N ALA A 297 -0.51 -1.70 21.25
CA ALA A 297 -0.65 -0.89 22.46
C ALA A 297 -1.79 0.12 22.33
N ASP A 298 -1.87 0.86 21.22
CA ASP A 298 -2.96 1.84 21.01
C ASP A 298 -4.32 1.16 20.96
N VAL A 299 -4.43 0.03 20.24
CA VAL A 299 -5.68 -0.75 20.20
C VAL A 299 -6.08 -1.22 21.60
N MET A 300 -5.11 -1.67 22.41
CA MET A 300 -5.36 -2.11 23.78
C MET A 300 -5.85 -0.99 24.71
N THR A 301 -5.60 0.29 24.41
CA THR A 301 -6.15 1.41 25.20
C THR A 301 -7.63 1.68 24.94
N GLU A 302 -8.15 1.25 23.79
CA GLU A 302 -9.55 1.46 23.38
C GLU A 302 -10.47 0.29 23.76
N VAL A 303 -9.90 -0.92 23.81
CA VAL A 303 -10.64 -2.12 24.19
C VAL A 303 -10.60 -2.31 25.71
N GLY A 304 -11.70 -2.80 26.30
CA GLY A 304 -11.80 -2.96 27.76
C GLY A 304 -11.10 -4.22 28.30
N GLU A 305 -11.02 -4.35 29.63
CA GLU A 305 -10.41 -5.52 30.31
C GLU A 305 -11.09 -6.87 29.99
N ARG A 306 -12.30 -6.85 29.40
CA ARG A 306 -13.02 -8.04 28.93
C ARG A 306 -12.87 -8.30 27.42
N ALA A 307 -11.94 -7.61 26.77
CA ALA A 307 -11.72 -7.71 25.33
C ALA A 307 -11.44 -9.15 24.88
N PHE A 308 -11.91 -9.47 23.69
CA PHE A 308 -11.55 -10.66 22.94
C PHE A 308 -10.65 -10.26 21.77
N VAL A 309 -9.35 -10.49 21.94
CA VAL A 309 -8.33 -10.22 20.94
C VAL A 309 -7.90 -11.54 20.30
N VAL A 310 -7.87 -11.60 18.98
CA VAL A 310 -7.45 -12.81 18.26
C VAL A 310 -6.27 -12.48 17.36
N MET A 311 -5.23 -13.31 17.41
CA MET A 311 -4.12 -13.27 16.49
C MET A 311 -4.23 -14.40 15.47
N LEU A 312 -4.11 -14.06 14.19
CA LEU A 312 -3.96 -15.02 13.11
C LEU A 312 -2.50 -14.99 12.65
N ASP A 313 -1.74 -16.06 12.90
CA ASP A 313 -0.33 -16.15 12.47
C ASP A 313 -0.12 -17.34 11.54
N GLY A 314 0.52 -17.11 10.40
CA GLY A 314 0.88 -18.18 9.45
C GLY A 314 -0.17 -18.53 8.40
N ILE A 315 -1.29 -17.78 8.30
CA ILE A 315 -2.18 -17.88 7.14
C ILE A 315 -1.47 -17.24 5.94
N GLU A 316 -1.31 -17.99 4.85
CA GLU A 316 -0.61 -17.52 3.64
C GLU A 316 -1.55 -17.17 2.49
N ASP A 317 -2.72 -17.78 2.43
CA ASP A 317 -3.72 -17.49 1.40
C ASP A 317 -4.63 -16.31 1.83
N PRO A 318 -4.72 -15.22 1.03
CA PRO A 318 -5.51 -14.05 1.38
C PRO A 318 -7.02 -14.34 1.46
N PHE A 319 -7.52 -15.30 0.68
CA PHE A 319 -8.94 -15.67 0.74
C PHE A 319 -9.28 -16.34 2.08
N ASN A 320 -8.46 -17.29 2.53
CA ASN A 320 -8.59 -17.92 3.85
C ASN A 320 -8.46 -16.91 4.99
N PHE A 321 -7.53 -15.96 4.90
CA PHE A 321 -7.42 -14.87 5.87
C PHE A 321 -8.71 -14.04 5.93
N GLY A 322 -9.26 -13.64 4.78
CA GLY A 322 -10.50 -12.89 4.72
C GLY A 322 -11.70 -13.65 5.30
N GLN A 323 -11.81 -14.96 5.04
CA GLN A 323 -12.86 -15.81 5.65
C GLN A 323 -12.70 -15.91 7.17
N ALA A 324 -11.47 -16.08 7.67
CA ALA A 324 -11.19 -16.10 9.10
C ALA A 324 -11.59 -14.78 9.77
N ALA A 325 -11.14 -13.65 9.20
CA ALA A 325 -11.46 -12.32 9.71
C ALA A 325 -12.97 -12.04 9.72
N ARG A 326 -13.71 -12.49 8.70
CA ARG A 326 -15.17 -12.39 8.66
C ARG A 326 -15.84 -13.19 9.76
N ALA A 327 -15.40 -14.43 9.97
CA ALA A 327 -15.96 -15.29 11.00
C ALA A 327 -15.70 -14.71 12.40
N LEU A 328 -14.49 -14.20 12.64
CA LEU A 328 -14.13 -13.57 13.90
C LEU A 328 -14.88 -12.25 14.14
N TYR A 329 -14.99 -11.39 13.12
CA TYR A 329 -15.81 -10.18 13.22
C TYR A 329 -17.27 -10.52 13.55
N ALA A 330 -17.84 -11.52 12.88
CA ALA A 330 -19.20 -12.00 13.17
C ALA A 330 -19.34 -12.65 14.56
N ALA A 331 -18.26 -13.24 15.08
CA ALA A 331 -18.18 -13.75 16.44
C ALA A 331 -18.04 -12.64 17.51
N GLY A 332 -17.81 -11.39 17.09
CA GLY A 332 -17.72 -10.24 17.99
C GLY A 332 -16.39 -10.12 18.71
N ILE A 333 -15.28 -10.42 18.01
CA ILE A 333 -13.96 -10.06 18.54
C ILE A 333 -13.78 -8.54 18.56
N ASP A 334 -13.00 -8.03 19.51
CA ASP A 334 -12.74 -6.60 19.66
C ASP A 334 -11.56 -6.15 18.79
N ALA A 335 -10.55 -7.01 18.62
CA ALA A 335 -9.38 -6.70 17.80
C ALA A 335 -8.75 -7.93 17.14
N LEU A 336 -8.22 -7.72 15.94
CA LEU A 336 -7.43 -8.68 15.18
C LEU A 336 -5.94 -8.31 15.22
N VAL A 337 -5.08 -9.29 15.45
CA VAL A 337 -3.62 -9.10 15.42
C VAL A 337 -3.02 -9.92 14.28
N VAL A 338 -2.14 -9.29 13.49
CA VAL A 338 -1.47 -9.90 12.35
C VAL A 338 0.02 -9.60 12.37
N ARG A 339 0.83 -10.39 11.64
CA ARG A 339 2.27 -10.13 11.47
C ARG A 339 2.66 -9.61 10.08
N ARG A 340 1.69 -9.45 9.20
CA ARG A 340 1.92 -9.01 7.82
C ARG A 340 0.79 -8.09 7.37
N SER A 341 1.14 -7.18 6.49
CA SER A 341 0.17 -6.41 5.71
C SER A 341 -0.48 -7.29 4.64
N TRP A 342 -1.75 -7.00 4.35
CA TRP A 342 -2.52 -7.61 3.27
C TRP A 342 -2.88 -6.61 2.16
N GLU A 343 -2.22 -5.45 2.13
CA GLU A 343 -2.51 -4.39 1.14
C GLU A 343 -2.33 -4.87 -0.30
N THR A 344 -1.36 -5.76 -0.54
CA THR A 344 -1.12 -6.33 -1.88
C THR A 344 -2.22 -7.26 -2.38
N ALA A 345 -3.08 -7.73 -1.46
CA ALA A 345 -4.20 -8.60 -1.73
C ALA A 345 -5.53 -7.97 -1.28
N LEU A 346 -5.57 -6.63 -1.17
CA LEU A 346 -6.69 -5.88 -0.61
C LEU A 346 -8.04 -6.28 -1.21
N GLY A 347 -8.12 -6.35 -2.54
CA GLY A 347 -9.36 -6.73 -3.24
C GLY A 347 -9.84 -8.14 -2.87
N THR A 348 -8.92 -9.12 -2.79
CA THR A 348 -9.26 -10.49 -2.37
C THR A 348 -9.68 -10.56 -0.91
N VAL A 349 -8.93 -9.91 -0.01
CA VAL A 349 -9.19 -9.94 1.43
C VAL A 349 -10.51 -9.26 1.77
N THR A 350 -10.77 -8.05 1.25
CA THR A 350 -12.02 -7.31 1.51
C THR A 350 -13.24 -8.05 0.95
N ARG A 351 -13.12 -8.65 -0.23
CA ARG A 351 -14.20 -9.44 -0.81
C ARG A 351 -14.48 -10.72 -0.03
N ALA A 352 -13.44 -11.49 0.32
CA ALA A 352 -13.58 -12.71 1.12
C ALA A 352 -14.16 -12.38 2.51
N SER A 353 -13.74 -11.26 3.09
CA SER A 353 -14.21 -10.82 4.40
C SER A 353 -15.58 -10.14 4.40
N ALA A 354 -16.13 -9.85 3.21
CA ALA A 354 -17.30 -8.98 3.03
C ALA A 354 -17.14 -7.63 3.74
N GLY A 355 -15.93 -7.05 3.68
CA GLY A 355 -15.59 -5.77 4.28
C GLY A 355 -15.30 -5.83 5.79
N ALA A 356 -15.40 -6.98 6.44
CA ALA A 356 -15.16 -7.09 7.89
C ALA A 356 -13.77 -6.58 8.32
N THR A 357 -12.76 -6.75 7.46
CA THR A 357 -11.40 -6.22 7.71
C THR A 357 -11.34 -4.70 7.74
N GLU A 358 -12.27 -3.99 7.11
CA GLU A 358 -12.36 -2.53 7.14
C GLU A 358 -13.08 -2.02 8.40
N LEU A 359 -13.89 -2.86 9.04
CA LEU A 359 -14.65 -2.54 10.26
C LEU A 359 -13.91 -2.94 11.54
N LEU A 360 -13.04 -3.93 11.45
CA LEU A 360 -12.37 -4.52 12.59
C LEU A 360 -11.07 -3.78 12.94
N ALA A 361 -10.92 -3.41 14.22
CA ALA A 361 -9.66 -2.90 14.74
C ALA A 361 -8.57 -3.95 14.51
N THR A 362 -7.52 -3.57 13.78
CA THR A 362 -6.44 -4.49 13.39
C THR A 362 -5.10 -3.86 13.74
N ALA A 363 -4.24 -4.62 14.41
CA ALA A 363 -2.87 -4.22 14.74
C ALA A 363 -1.85 -5.16 14.10
N THR A 364 -0.70 -4.61 13.74
CA THR A 364 0.45 -5.38 13.23
C THR A 364 1.53 -5.47 14.30
N VAL A 365 2.11 -6.66 14.47
CA VAL A 365 3.20 -6.94 15.43
C VAL A 365 4.32 -7.71 14.74
N GLU A 366 5.53 -7.68 15.30
CA GLU A 366 6.66 -8.43 14.73
C GLU A 366 6.58 -9.92 15.08
N SER A 367 6.10 -10.23 16.28
CA SER A 367 6.03 -11.61 16.80
C SER A 367 4.78 -11.87 17.64
N ALA A 368 4.41 -13.15 17.78
CA ALA A 368 3.35 -13.57 18.68
C ALA A 368 3.73 -13.32 20.16
N ASP A 369 5.00 -13.53 20.52
CA ASP A 369 5.49 -13.31 21.89
C ASP A 369 5.39 -11.84 22.33
N GLU A 370 5.65 -10.90 21.42
CA GLU A 370 5.42 -9.48 21.62
C GLU A 370 3.93 -9.19 21.88
N ALA A 371 3.03 -9.72 21.04
CA ALA A 371 1.59 -9.53 21.20
C ALA A 371 1.08 -10.07 22.54
N ALA A 372 1.51 -11.26 22.96
CA ALA A 372 1.14 -11.82 24.25
C ALA A 372 1.64 -10.97 25.42
N THR A 373 2.83 -10.38 25.31
CA THR A 373 3.37 -9.49 26.34
C THR A 373 2.50 -8.24 26.50
N ILE A 374 2.16 -7.56 25.40
CA ILE A 374 1.30 -6.37 25.41
C ILE A 374 -0.09 -6.70 25.96
N CYS A 375 -0.71 -7.79 25.48
CA CYS A 375 -2.03 -8.22 25.94
C CYS A 375 -2.05 -8.61 27.43
N ARG A 376 -0.99 -9.25 27.92
CA ARG A 376 -0.85 -9.60 29.34
C ARG A 376 -0.72 -8.36 30.22
N MET A 377 0.03 -7.35 29.78
CA MET A 377 0.12 -6.05 30.47
C MET A 377 -1.24 -5.33 30.51
N ALA A 378 -2.08 -5.55 29.51
CA ALA A 378 -3.47 -5.08 29.47
C ALA A 378 -4.46 -5.98 30.23
N GLY A 379 -3.97 -6.99 30.97
CA GLY A 379 -4.80 -7.85 31.83
C GLY A 379 -5.52 -9.00 31.13
N LEU A 380 -5.21 -9.27 29.85
CA LEU A 380 -5.81 -10.39 29.13
C LEU A 380 -5.11 -11.72 29.48
N ARG A 381 -5.91 -12.80 29.55
CA ARG A 381 -5.39 -14.16 29.61
C ARG A 381 -4.87 -14.58 28.23
N ILE A 382 -3.77 -15.31 28.18
CA ILE A 382 -3.11 -15.71 26.94
C ILE A 382 -3.46 -17.17 26.62
N ALA A 383 -4.13 -17.39 25.49
CA ALA A 383 -4.52 -18.70 25.00
C ALA A 383 -3.95 -18.99 23.61
N CYS A 384 -3.80 -20.28 23.29
CA CYS A 384 -3.49 -20.73 21.93
C CYS A 384 -4.34 -21.94 21.51
N ALA A 385 -4.66 -21.99 20.22
CA ALA A 385 -5.34 -23.13 19.61
C ALA A 385 -4.30 -24.16 19.14
N VAL A 386 -4.32 -25.36 19.73
CA VAL A 386 -3.34 -26.43 19.42
C VAL A 386 -3.99 -27.80 19.44
N ARG A 387 -3.51 -28.69 18.57
CA ARG A 387 -3.86 -30.12 18.58
C ARG A 387 -2.87 -30.89 19.45
N SER A 388 -3.04 -30.81 20.77
CA SER A 388 -2.24 -31.54 21.75
C SER A 388 -3.11 -32.35 22.71
N GLU A 389 -2.62 -33.48 23.20
CA GLU A 389 -3.30 -34.24 24.25
C GLU A 389 -3.35 -33.46 25.57
N ASP A 390 -2.36 -32.61 25.83
CA ASP A 390 -2.27 -31.75 27.02
C ASP A 390 -3.14 -30.48 26.93
N ALA A 391 -3.87 -30.29 25.83
CA ALA A 391 -4.77 -29.15 25.63
C ALA A 391 -6.19 -29.48 26.09
N THR A 392 -6.86 -28.50 26.69
CA THR A 392 -8.24 -28.62 27.15
C THR A 392 -9.20 -28.58 25.97
N GLN A 393 -10.26 -29.38 26.03
CA GLN A 393 -11.29 -29.36 24.99
C GLN A 393 -11.96 -27.98 24.93
N LEU A 394 -12.27 -27.54 23.71
CA LEU A 394 -12.87 -26.23 23.45
C LEU A 394 -14.11 -25.97 24.31
N HIS A 395 -14.99 -26.94 24.47
CA HIS A 395 -16.24 -26.81 25.23
C HIS A 395 -16.04 -26.78 26.75
N ASP A 396 -14.91 -27.30 27.24
CA ASP A 396 -14.55 -27.31 28.66
C ASP A 396 -13.65 -26.13 29.06
N THR A 397 -13.24 -25.33 28.07
CA THR A 397 -12.38 -24.16 28.26
C THR A 397 -13.22 -22.92 28.54
N ASP A 398 -12.87 -22.15 29.58
CA ASP A 398 -13.49 -20.84 29.85
C ASP A 398 -12.92 -19.74 28.92
N LEU A 399 -13.63 -19.45 27.83
CA LEU A 399 -13.29 -18.41 26.85
C LEU A 399 -13.94 -17.04 27.16
N SER A 400 -14.50 -16.88 28.36
CA SER A 400 -15.10 -15.62 28.79
C SER A 400 -14.05 -14.59 29.24
N GLY A 401 -14.49 -13.44 29.79
CA GLY A 401 -13.56 -12.42 30.32
C GLY A 401 -12.57 -11.84 29.30
N GLY A 402 -11.46 -11.26 29.77
CA GLY A 402 -10.37 -10.78 28.92
C GLY A 402 -9.54 -11.93 28.35
N LEU A 403 -9.43 -12.01 27.03
CA LEU A 403 -8.78 -13.11 26.34
C LEU A 403 -8.02 -12.63 25.11
N PHE A 404 -6.75 -13.02 25.03
CA PHE A 404 -5.97 -13.07 23.79
C PHE A 404 -5.88 -14.51 23.31
N LEU A 405 -6.23 -14.78 22.07
CA LEU A 405 -6.17 -16.12 21.47
C LEU A 405 -5.29 -16.11 20.21
N LEU A 406 -4.24 -16.93 20.20
CA LEU A 406 -3.45 -17.21 19.01
C LEU A 406 -3.98 -18.42 18.24
N ILE A 407 -4.23 -18.25 16.94
CA ILE A 407 -4.55 -19.31 16.00
C ILE A 407 -3.44 -19.37 14.95
N GLY A 408 -2.75 -20.52 14.91
CA GLY A 408 -1.69 -20.79 13.94
C GLY A 408 -2.22 -21.23 12.57
N GLY A 409 -1.42 -20.97 11.54
CA GLY A 409 -1.67 -21.35 10.15
C GLY A 409 -1.38 -22.83 9.88
N GLU A 410 -1.80 -23.30 8.71
CA GLU A 410 -1.89 -24.72 8.37
C GLU A 410 -0.55 -25.47 8.37
N ARG A 411 0.57 -24.76 8.13
CA ARG A 411 1.89 -25.39 8.00
C ARG A 411 2.71 -25.43 9.27
N ARG A 412 2.78 -24.29 9.96
CA ARG A 412 3.68 -24.11 11.11
C ARG A 412 2.97 -24.25 12.45
N GLY A 413 1.63 -24.12 12.45
CA GLY A 413 0.86 -24.06 13.68
C GLY A 413 1.35 -22.95 14.62
N VAL A 414 1.20 -23.17 15.91
CA VAL A 414 1.71 -22.28 16.96
C VAL A 414 3.13 -22.72 17.35
N THR A 415 4.05 -21.76 17.53
CA THR A 415 5.43 -22.07 17.92
C THR A 415 5.47 -22.71 19.31
N ARG A 416 6.39 -23.65 19.50
CA ARG A 416 6.55 -24.36 20.79
C ARG A 416 6.78 -23.39 21.96
N SER A 417 7.60 -22.36 21.77
CA SER A 417 7.86 -21.34 22.79
C SER A 417 6.56 -20.66 23.23
N PHE A 418 5.69 -20.32 22.29
CA PHE A 418 4.41 -19.70 22.59
C PHE A 418 3.47 -20.65 23.34
N VAL A 419 3.43 -21.93 22.96
CA VAL A 419 2.63 -22.95 23.67
C VAL A 419 3.06 -23.10 25.12
N GLU A 420 4.37 -23.04 25.39
CA GLU A 420 4.92 -23.17 26.75
C GLU A 420 4.60 -21.96 27.64
N GLN A 421 4.49 -20.75 27.07
CA GLN A 421 4.16 -19.53 27.83
C GLN A 421 2.66 -19.18 27.88
N ALA A 422 1.81 -19.89 27.13
CA ALA A 422 0.37 -19.65 27.14
C ALA A 422 -0.27 -20.12 28.45
N ASP A 423 -1.17 -19.31 29.01
CA ASP A 423 -1.94 -19.65 30.21
C ASP A 423 -2.92 -20.80 29.91
N MET A 424 -3.41 -20.87 28.67
CA MET A 424 -4.45 -21.81 28.24
C MET A 424 -4.13 -22.41 26.86
N ARG A 425 -4.36 -23.72 26.73
CA ARG A 425 -4.22 -24.46 25.47
C ARG A 425 -5.56 -25.06 25.11
N VAL A 426 -6.10 -24.69 23.96
CA VAL A 426 -7.46 -25.04 23.53
C VAL A 426 -7.41 -25.97 22.33
N ARG A 427 -8.17 -27.07 22.38
CA ARG A 427 -8.25 -28.05 21.31
C ARG A 427 -9.68 -28.23 20.80
N ILE A 428 -9.83 -28.31 19.48
CA ILE A 428 -11.05 -28.77 18.83
C ILE A 428 -10.98 -30.29 18.71
N ASP A 429 -11.93 -31.00 19.32
CA ASP A 429 -12.01 -32.45 19.25
C ASP A 429 -12.60 -32.92 17.92
N TYR A 430 -12.01 -33.97 17.35
CA TYR A 430 -12.40 -34.51 16.06
C TYR A 430 -13.15 -35.82 16.27
N GLY A 431 -14.25 -36.01 15.55
CA GLY A 431 -15.02 -37.27 15.60
C GLY A 431 -14.36 -38.45 14.87
N ARG A 432 -13.14 -38.28 14.34
CA ARG A 432 -12.37 -39.29 13.59
C ARG A 432 -10.90 -39.19 13.99
N ASP A 433 -10.31 -40.30 14.41
CA ASP A 433 -8.92 -40.34 14.89
C ASP A 433 -7.90 -39.87 13.84
N SER A 434 -8.12 -40.23 12.57
CA SER A 434 -7.23 -39.92 11.45
C SER A 434 -7.70 -38.74 10.59
N ALA A 435 -8.56 -37.87 11.12
CA ALA A 435 -9.00 -36.69 10.37
C ALA A 435 -7.84 -35.69 10.14
N PRO A 436 -7.74 -35.14 8.90
CA PRO A 436 -6.78 -34.09 8.60
C PRO A 436 -7.06 -32.85 9.44
N GLU A 437 -6.03 -32.06 9.71
CA GLU A 437 -6.15 -30.83 10.48
C GLU A 437 -7.06 -29.82 9.78
N LEU A 438 -7.91 -29.16 10.57
CA LEU A 438 -8.76 -28.08 10.11
C LEU A 438 -7.91 -26.87 9.73
N GLY A 439 -8.27 -26.22 8.62
CA GLY A 439 -7.67 -24.94 8.24
C GLY A 439 -7.91 -23.84 9.27
N ALA A 440 -7.04 -22.83 9.27
CA ALA A 440 -7.07 -21.77 10.29
C ALA A 440 -8.39 -20.99 10.29
N ALA A 441 -8.99 -20.74 9.11
CA ALA A 441 -10.28 -20.06 8.99
C ALA A 441 -11.43 -20.85 9.64
N THR A 442 -11.45 -22.17 9.45
CA THR A 442 -12.47 -23.04 10.07
C THR A 442 -12.29 -23.09 11.59
N SER A 443 -11.06 -23.23 12.06
CA SER A 443 -10.72 -23.20 13.48
C SER A 443 -11.11 -21.87 14.13
N ALA A 444 -10.83 -20.75 13.46
CA ALA A 444 -11.22 -19.41 13.90
C ALA A 444 -12.74 -19.25 14.03
N ALA A 445 -13.50 -19.77 13.07
CA ALA A 445 -14.96 -19.77 13.15
C ALA A 445 -15.47 -20.61 14.33
N ILE A 446 -14.99 -21.85 14.48
CA ILE A 446 -15.43 -22.75 15.55
C ILE A 446 -15.14 -22.16 16.93
N ILE A 447 -13.90 -21.71 17.16
CA ILE A 447 -13.50 -21.16 18.47
C ILE A 447 -14.17 -19.81 18.73
N GLY A 448 -14.25 -18.95 17.72
CA GLY A 448 -14.89 -17.64 17.83
C GLY A 448 -16.36 -17.74 18.22
N PHE A 449 -17.14 -18.60 17.56
CA PHE A 449 -18.57 -18.76 17.88
C PHE A 449 -18.81 -19.48 19.21
N GLU A 450 -17.89 -20.35 19.67
CA GLU A 450 -17.96 -20.88 21.04
C GLU A 450 -17.69 -19.79 22.07
N ALA A 451 -16.67 -18.95 21.86
CA ALA A 451 -16.41 -17.80 22.74
C ALA A 451 -17.63 -16.85 22.79
N LEU A 452 -18.25 -16.56 21.64
CA LEU A 452 -19.50 -15.78 21.56
C LEU A 452 -20.61 -16.41 22.42
N ARG A 453 -20.81 -17.73 22.30
CA ARG A 453 -21.82 -18.47 23.08
C ARG A 453 -21.57 -18.31 24.58
N GLN A 454 -20.35 -18.52 25.04
CA GLN A 454 -19.99 -18.41 26.45
C GLN A 454 -20.11 -16.97 26.97
N ARG A 455 -19.63 -15.98 26.20
CA ARG A 455 -19.67 -14.56 26.58
C ARG A 455 -21.10 -14.02 26.69
N ARG A 456 -22.01 -14.46 25.82
CA ARG A 456 -23.44 -14.11 25.90
C ARG A 456 -24.13 -14.66 27.15
N LEU A 457 -23.75 -15.86 27.60
CA LEU A 457 -24.33 -16.46 28.81
C LEU A 457 -23.90 -15.74 30.11
N GLN A 458 -22.82 -14.97 30.07
CA GLN A 458 -22.33 -14.20 31.22
C GLN A 458 -22.74 -12.72 31.21
N THR A 459 -23.33 -12.24 30.13
CA THR A 459 -23.89 -10.89 30.06
C THR A 459 -25.30 -10.97 30.67
N PRO A 460 -25.59 -10.25 31.78
CA PRO A 460 -26.88 -10.34 32.47
C PRO A 460 -28.06 -9.90 31.61
#